data_AF-A0A7X7UYL2-F1
#
_entry.id   AF-A0A7X7UYL2-F1
#
_cell.length_a   1.000
_cell.length_b   1.000
_cell.length_c   1.000
_cell.angle_alpha   90.00
_cell.angle_beta   90.00
_cell.angle_gamma   90.00
#
_symmetry.space_group_name_H-M   'P 1'
#
loop_
_entity.id
_entity.type
_entity.pdbx_description
1 polymer ?
#
loop_
_entity_poly.entity_id
_entity_poly.type
_entity_poly.pdbx_seq_one_letter_code
_entity_poly.pdbx_strand_id
1 'polypeptide(L)'
;MTVKDLLKLSQKKTKHIIGLMSGTSLDGIDAVLIRVKGNSTKTKITKIAFGTYPFPLKMKEMMLKNAEYMGGNVTEICKLNFLIAHAYVKAVKNLC
;
A
#
# COMPACT_ATOMS: atom_id res chain seq x y z
N MET A 1 0.53 1.65 20.72
CA MET A 1 1.86 1.13 20.32
C MET A 1 2.90 2.07 20.90
N THR A 2 3.82 1.55 21.71
CA THR A 2 4.86 2.33 22.39
C THR A 2 6.19 2.24 21.65
N VAL A 3 7.16 3.10 21.99
CA VAL A 3 8.53 3.01 21.46
C VAL A 3 9.14 1.63 21.77
N LYS A 4 8.85 1.05 22.94
CA LYS A 4 9.31 -0.30 23.31
C LYS A 4 8.79 -1.37 22.35
N ASP A 5 7.54 -1.25 21.89
CA ASP A 5 6.95 -2.18 20.93
C ASP A 5 7.65 -2.12 19.58
N LEU A 6 7.97 -0.90 19.11
CA LEU A 6 8.71 -0.68 17.86
C LEU A 6 10.13 -1.25 17.94
N LEU A 7 10.82 -1.07 19.07
CA LEU A 7 12.15 -1.66 19.29
C LEU A 7 12.09 -3.19 19.25
N LYS A 8 11.08 -3.80 19.89
CA LYS A 8 10.88 -5.25 19.85
C LYS A 8 10.60 -5.76 18.42
N LEU A 9 9.82 -5.04 17.63
CA LEU A 9 9.58 -5.37 16.22
C LEU A 9 10.86 -5.26 15.38
N SER A 10 11.64 -4.20 15.57
CA SER A 10 12.89 -3.96 14.86
C SER A 10 13.91 -5.09 15.08
N GLN A 11 14.02 -5.61 16.31
CA GLN A 11 14.96 -6.67 16.68
C GLN A 11 14.57 -8.08 16.19
N LYS A 12 13.38 -8.27 15.60
CA LYS A 12 12.98 -9.59 15.06
C LYS A 12 13.94 -10.05 13.97
N LYS A 13 14.47 -11.27 14.10
CA LYS A 13 15.32 -11.95 13.10
C LYS A 13 14.63 -12.12 11.75
N THR A 14 13.31 -12.26 11.77
CA THR A 14 12.47 -12.42 10.58
C THR A 14 11.22 -11.56 10.70
N LYS A 15 10.87 -10.86 9.62
CA LYS A 15 9.72 -9.96 9.54
C LYS A 15 8.87 -10.35 8.34
N HIS A 16 7.56 -10.38 8.53
CA HIS A 16 6.60 -10.40 7.43
C HIS A 16 6.19 -8.96 7.16
N ILE A 17 6.33 -8.52 5.92
CA ILE A 17 6.09 -7.14 5.50
C ILE A 17 5.18 -7.20 4.28
N ILE A 18 4.17 -6.33 4.26
CA ILE A 18 3.37 -6.12 3.07
C ILE A 18 3.84 -4.83 2.41
N GLY A 19 4.29 -4.93 1.16
CA GLY A 19 4.52 -3.79 0.28
C GLY A 19 3.25 -3.46 -0.48
N LEU A 20 2.92 -2.17 -0.58
CA LEU A 20 1.76 -1.67 -1.30
C LEU A 20 2.24 -0.57 -2.25
N MET A 21 1.78 -0.62 -3.50
CA MET A 21 2.07 0.40 -4.51
C MET A 21 0.87 0.58 -5.43
N SER A 22 0.63 1.81 -5.88
CA SER A 22 -0.28 2.12 -6.98
C SER A 22 0.44 3.09 -7.91
N GLY A 23 0.64 2.68 -9.16
CA GLY A 23 1.22 3.54 -10.19
C GLY A 23 0.30 4.71 -10.57
N THR A 24 0.85 5.69 -11.28
CA THR A 24 0.11 6.85 -11.82
C THR A 24 -0.88 6.49 -12.92
N SER A 25 -0.83 5.26 -13.46
CA SER A 25 -1.84 4.73 -14.38
C SER A 25 -3.18 4.41 -13.70
N LEU A 26 -3.18 4.33 -12.35
CA LEU A 26 -4.37 4.08 -11.53
C LEU A 26 -5.13 2.79 -11.91
N ASP A 27 -4.41 1.77 -12.39
CA ASP A 27 -5.00 0.50 -12.79
C ASP A 27 -5.37 -0.39 -11.61
N GLY A 28 -4.71 -0.19 -10.47
CA GLY A 28 -4.97 -0.92 -9.25
C GLY A 28 -3.89 -0.74 -8.20
N ILE A 29 -3.98 -1.56 -7.17
CA ILE A 29 -3.05 -1.64 -6.06
C ILE A 29 -2.29 -2.95 -6.19
N ASP A 30 -0.98 -2.85 -6.39
CA ASP A 30 -0.07 -3.97 -6.24
C ASP A 30 0.23 -4.18 -4.77
N ALA A 31 -0.07 -5.39 -4.27
CA ALA A 31 0.22 -5.79 -2.91
C ALA A 31 1.10 -7.03 -2.90
N VAL A 32 2.19 -6.99 -2.13
CA VAL A 32 3.15 -8.10 -2.01
C VAL A 32 3.39 -8.44 -0.55
N LEU A 33 3.25 -9.71 -0.18
CA LEU A 33 3.64 -10.22 1.13
C LEU A 33 5.03 -10.81 0.98
N ILE A 34 5.99 -10.26 1.72
CA ILE A 34 7.37 -10.72 1.74
C ILE A 34 7.78 -11.14 3.14
N ARG A 35 8.73 -12.07 3.20
CA ARG A 35 9.49 -12.40 4.40
C ARG A 35 10.90 -11.87 4.26
N VAL A 36 11.29 -11.01 5.20
CA VAL A 36 12.63 -10.43 5.27
C VAL A 36 13.39 -11.03 6.45
N LYS A 37 14.60 -11.52 6.21
CA LYS A 37 15.53 -12.06 7.22
C LYS A 37 16.89 -11.38 7.13
N GLY A 38 17.53 -11.17 8.27
CA GLY A 38 18.83 -10.48 8.33
C GLY A 38 18.69 -8.96 8.17
N ASN A 39 19.84 -8.30 8.00
CA ASN A 39 19.94 -6.85 7.86
C ASN A 39 21.17 -6.50 6.99
N SER A 40 21.22 -5.26 6.49
CA SER A 40 22.31 -4.74 5.65
C SER A 40 22.64 -5.73 4.50
N THR A 41 23.92 -6.02 4.27
CA THR A 41 24.42 -6.95 3.25
C THR A 41 23.95 -8.40 3.41
N LYS A 42 23.42 -8.78 4.58
CA LYS A 42 22.89 -10.13 4.86
C LYS A 42 21.37 -10.20 4.70
N THR A 43 20.73 -9.15 4.17
CA THR A 43 19.27 -9.11 3.97
C THR A 43 18.85 -10.12 2.91
N LYS A 44 17.95 -11.03 3.28
CA LYS A 44 17.31 -11.99 2.37
C LYS A 44 15.82 -11.69 2.31
N ILE A 45 15.30 -11.57 1.10
CA ILE A 45 13.88 -11.31 0.83
C ILE A 45 13.29 -12.55 0.14
N THR A 46 12.16 -13.02 0.63
CA THR A 46 11.39 -14.10 0.01
C THR A 46 9.98 -13.59 -0.26
N LYS A 47 9.54 -13.64 -1.53
CA LYS A 47 8.14 -13.37 -1.90
C LYS A 47 7.26 -14.54 -1.43
N ILE A 48 6.20 -14.24 -0.70
CA ILE A 48 5.21 -15.23 -0.24
C ILE A 48 3.95 -15.16 -1.09
N ALA A 49 3.39 -13.96 -1.27
CA ALA A 49 2.20 -13.73 -2.08
C ALA A 49 2.32 -12.41 -2.83
N PHE A 50 1.61 -12.30 -3.94
CA PHE A 50 1.49 -11.08 -4.74
C PHE A 50 0.11 -11.05 -5.40
N GLY A 51 -0.50 -9.87 -5.46
CA GLY A 51 -1.74 -9.63 -6.18
C GLY A 51 -1.88 -8.18 -6.61
N THR A 52 -2.56 -7.97 -7.73
CA THR A 52 -2.97 -6.64 -8.21
C THR A 52 -4.47 -6.52 -8.08
N TYR A 53 -4.94 -5.48 -7.40
CA TYR A 53 -6.35 -5.28 -7.09
C TYR A 53 -6.87 -4.00 -7.73
N PRO A 54 -7.81 -4.07 -8.70
CA PRO A 54 -8.26 -2.90 -9.43
C PRO A 54 -9.03 -1.92 -8.53
N PHE A 55 -8.88 -0.63 -8.81
CA PHE A 55 -9.75 0.38 -8.18
C PHE A 55 -11.18 0.29 -8.73
N PRO A 56 -12.20 0.62 -7.92
CA PRO A 56 -13.54 0.85 -8.44
C PRO A 56 -13.53 1.95 -9.50
N LEU A 57 -14.28 1.76 -10.60
CA LEU A 57 -14.30 2.69 -11.74
C LEU A 57 -14.55 4.16 -11.32
N LYS A 58 -15.59 4.40 -10.52
CA LYS A 58 -15.93 5.75 -10.00
C LYS A 58 -14.79 6.41 -9.22
N MET A 59 -14.02 5.60 -8.51
CA MET A 59 -12.87 6.09 -7.74
C MET A 59 -11.71 6.45 -8.67
N LYS A 60 -11.43 5.61 -9.69
CA LYS A 60 -10.44 5.89 -10.72
C LYS A 60 -10.77 7.18 -11.48
N GLU A 61 -12.02 7.37 -11.88
CA GLU A 61 -12.50 8.59 -12.56
C GLU A 61 -12.32 9.84 -11.69
N MET A 62 -12.66 9.75 -10.40
CA MET A 62 -12.49 10.84 -9.44
C MET A 62 -11.01 11.21 -9.26
N MET A 63 -10.11 10.22 -9.21
CA MET A 63 -8.67 10.44 -9.14
C MET A 63 -8.14 11.12 -10.40
N LEU A 64 -8.52 10.63 -11.59
CA LEU A 64 -8.09 11.19 -12.88
C LEU A 64 -8.51 12.65 -13.00
N LYS A 65 -9.79 12.95 -12.74
CA LYS A 65 -10.32 14.32 -12.73
C LYS A 65 -9.50 15.25 -11.82
N ASN A 66 -9.13 14.80 -10.62
CA ASN A 66 -8.36 15.63 -9.68
C ASN A 66 -6.88 15.75 -10.04
N ALA A 67 -6.37 14.88 -10.91
CA ALA A 67 -5.00 14.92 -11.42
C ALA A 67 -4.86 15.78 -12.70
N GLU A 68 -5.97 16.12 -13.36
CA GLU A 68 -5.99 16.98 -14.54
C GLU A 68 -5.60 18.43 -14.23
N TYR A 69 -5.02 19.10 -15.23
CA TYR A 69 -4.74 20.53 -15.17
C TYR A 69 -6.05 21.30 -14.95
N MET A 70 -6.11 22.10 -13.89
CA MET A 70 -7.30 22.83 -13.43
C MET A 70 -8.46 21.97 -12.90
N GLY A 71 -8.30 20.64 -12.80
CA GLY A 71 -9.34 19.73 -12.28
C GLY A 71 -9.33 19.51 -10.76
N GLY A 72 -8.28 20.00 -10.08
CA GLY A 72 -8.06 19.77 -8.65
C GLY A 72 -9.13 20.41 -7.76
N ASN A 73 -9.76 19.58 -6.91
CA ASN A 73 -10.71 20.03 -5.90
C ASN A 73 -10.29 19.53 -4.51
N VAL A 74 -10.00 20.46 -3.59
CA VAL A 74 -9.49 20.13 -2.24
C VAL A 74 -10.45 19.21 -1.46
N THR A 75 -11.76 19.41 -1.59
CA THR A 75 -12.76 18.57 -0.91
C THR A 75 -12.74 17.14 -1.45
N GLU A 76 -12.61 16.97 -2.77
CA GLU A 76 -12.49 15.67 -3.41
C GLU A 76 -11.17 14.99 -3.06
N ILE A 77 -10.05 15.72 -3.04
CA ILE A 77 -8.73 15.22 -2.63
C ILE A 77 -8.75 14.73 -1.18
N CYS A 78 -9.34 15.48 -0.25
CA CYS A 78 -9.49 15.05 1.13
C CYS A 78 -10.33 13.77 1.25
N LYS A 79 -11.38 13.62 0.44
CA LYS A 79 -12.17 12.38 0.38
C LYS A 79 -11.35 11.21 -0.19
N LEU A 80 -10.62 11.45 -1.28
CA LEU A 80 -9.76 10.45 -1.93
C LEU A 80 -8.71 9.90 -0.97
N ASN A 81 -8.11 10.72 -0.11
CA ASN A 81 -7.17 10.25 0.93
C ASN A 81 -7.73 9.08 1.75
N PHE A 82 -8.99 9.19 2.21
CA PHE A 82 -9.64 8.13 2.96
C PHE A 82 -10.07 6.96 2.07
N LEU A 83 -10.63 7.23 0.89
CA LEU A 83 -11.08 6.16 -0.04
C LEU A 83 -9.90 5.27 -0.46
N ILE A 84 -8.75 5.88 -0.78
CA ILE A 84 -7.50 5.16 -1.12
C ILE A 84 -7.06 4.28 0.04
N ALA A 85 -7.06 4.81 1.27
CA ALA A 85 -6.71 4.02 2.45
C ALA A 85 -7.62 2.78 2.61
N HIS A 86 -8.93 2.92 2.37
CA HIS A 86 -9.86 1.79 2.43
C HIS A 86 -9.59 0.75 1.33
N ALA A 87 -9.27 1.20 0.11
CA ALA A 87 -8.89 0.31 -0.97
C ALA A 87 -7.59 -0.46 -0.66
N TYR A 88 -6.60 0.21 -0.06
CA TYR A 88 -5.35 -0.41 0.40
C TYR A 88 -5.60 -1.48 1.47
N VAL A 89 -6.44 -1.18 2.47
CA VAL A 89 -6.82 -2.17 3.49
C VAL A 89 -7.52 -3.38 2.86
N LYS A 90 -8.39 -3.17 1.86
CA LYS A 90 -9.05 -4.26 1.14
C LYS A 90 -8.04 -5.12 0.36
N ALA A 91 -7.08 -4.50 -0.32
CA ALA A 91 -6.00 -5.21 -1.01
C ALA A 91 -5.18 -6.08 -0.04
N VAL A 92 -4.83 -5.54 1.14
CA VAL A 92 -4.14 -6.29 2.21
C VAL A 92 -4.97 -7.49 2.67
N LYS A 93 -6.27 -7.31 2.92
CA LYS A 93 -7.17 -8.40 3.34
C LYS A 93 -7.38 -9.47 2.28
N ASN A 94 -7.26 -9.13 1.00
CA ASN A 94 -7.39 -10.11 -0.09
C ASN A 94 -6.07 -10.87 -0.35
N LEU A 95 -4.94 -10.35 0.14
CA LEU A 95 -3.62 -10.94 -0.05
C LEU A 95 -3.29 -12.00 1.01
N CYS A 96 -3.90 -11.91 2.21
CA CYS A 96 -3.62 -12.71 3.39
C CYS A 96 -4.91 -13.33 3.93
#